data_AF-A0A6I0F2G0-F1
#
_entry.id   AF-A0A6I0F2G0-F1
#
_cell.length_a   1.000
_cell.length_b   1.000
_cell.length_c   1.000
_cell.angle_alpha   90.00
_cell.angle_beta   90.00
_cell.angle_gamma   90.00
#
_symmetry.space_group_name_H-M   'P 1'
#
loop_
_entity.id
_entity.type
_entity.pdbx_description
1 polymer ?
#
loop_
_entity_poly.entity_id
_entity_poly.type
_entity_poly.pdbx_seq_one_letter_code
_entity_poly.pdbx_strand_id
1 'polypeptide(L)'
;MAQHKHPNQKQIINRMARIIGHSEAIKRMLEEEKECSQILIQIAAVKSALNNVGKLILKDHINHCIVEAVENEDDNALEKLDEAIDKFIK
;
A
#
# COMPACT_ATOMS: atom_id res chain seq x y z
N MET A 1 16.50 -10.44 5.05
CA MET A 1 15.29 -9.58 5.01
C MET A 1 14.91 -9.30 6.44
N ALA A 2 15.11 -8.07 6.92
CA ALA A 2 14.74 -7.70 8.29
C ALA A 2 13.22 -7.89 8.45
N GLN A 3 12.82 -8.56 9.52
CA GLN A 3 11.44 -8.99 9.75
C GLN A 3 10.66 -7.83 10.37
N HIS A 4 10.22 -6.88 9.55
CA HIS A 4 9.48 -5.71 10.02
C HIS A 4 8.03 -6.07 10.32
N LYS A 5 7.66 -6.05 11.60
CA LYS A 5 6.27 -6.22 12.05
C LYS A 5 5.60 -4.86 12.07
N HIS A 6 4.68 -4.61 11.14
CA HIS A 6 3.89 -3.38 11.15
C HIS A 6 2.93 -3.36 12.35
N PRO A 7 2.82 -2.25 13.11
CA PRO A 7 1.81 -2.12 14.16
C PRO A 7 0.40 -2.37 13.62
N ASN A 8 0.16 -1.97 12.38
CA ASN A 8 -1.11 -2.12 11.68
C ASN A 8 -1.18 -3.36 10.77
N GLN A 9 -0.31 -4.35 10.94
CA GLN A 9 -0.20 -5.50 10.02
C GLN A 9 -1.53 -6.21 9.76
N LYS A 10 -2.32 -6.50 10.79
CA LYS A 10 -3.64 -7.14 10.64
C LYS A 10 -4.61 -6.24 9.85
N GLN A 11 -4.58 -4.94 10.08
CA GLN A 11 -5.42 -3.98 9.36
C GLN A 11 -5.02 -3.89 7.88
N ILE A 12 -3.72 -3.87 7.59
CA ILE A 12 -3.16 -3.88 6.22
C ILE A 12 -3.61 -5.14 5.49
N ILE A 13 -3.42 -6.32 6.09
CA ILE A 13 -3.84 -7.61 5.52
C ILE A 13 -5.34 -7.61 5.21
N ASN A 14 -6.18 -7.16 6.14
CA ASN A 14 -7.63 -7.10 5.93
C ASN A 14 -8.05 -6.12 4.83
N ARG A 15 -7.28 -5.04 4.59
CA ARG A 15 -7.51 -4.12 3.48
C ARG A 15 -7.09 -4.76 2.15
N MET A 16 -5.96 -5.45 2.12
CA MET A 16 -5.48 -6.18 0.95
C MET A 16 -6.45 -7.29 0.53
N ALA A 17 -6.99 -8.06 1.48
CA ALA A 17 -7.98 -9.09 1.19
C ALA A 17 -9.24 -8.52 0.49
N ARG A 18 -9.69 -7.33 0.91
CA ARG A 18 -10.80 -6.63 0.24
C ARG A 18 -10.42 -6.17 -1.16
N ILE A 19 -9.24 -5.60 -1.33
CA ILE A 19 -8.73 -5.18 -2.65
C ILE A 19 -8.70 -6.37 -3.62
N ILE A 20 -8.24 -7.54 -3.18
CA ILE A 20 -8.24 -8.77 -3.99
C ILE A 20 -9.66 -9.12 -4.43
N GLY A 21 -10.63 -9.13 -3.52
CA GLY A 21 -12.03 -9.40 -3.85
C GLY A 21 -12.64 -8.40 -4.84
N HIS A 22 -12.27 -7.12 -4.74
CA HIS A 22 -12.67 -6.10 -5.72
C HIS A 22 -12.03 -6.33 -7.10
N SER A 23 -10.75 -6.68 -7.14
CA SER A 23 -10.06 -7.02 -8.40
C SER A 23 -10.66 -8.26 -9.07
N GLU A 24 -11.04 -9.27 -8.29
CA GLU A 24 -11.78 -10.43 -8.81
C GLU A 24 -13.17 -10.05 -9.36
N ALA A 25 -13.86 -9.11 -8.71
CA ALA A 25 -15.13 -8.59 -9.21
C ALA A 25 -14.97 -7.86 -10.55
N ILE A 26 -13.91 -7.04 -10.71
CA ILE A 26 -13.58 -6.39 -11.99
C ILE A 26 -13.34 -7.42 -13.08
N LYS A 27 -12.58 -8.49 -12.77
CA LYS A 27 -12.37 -9.58 -13.72
C LYS A 27 -13.70 -10.20 -14.17
N ARG A 28 -14.60 -10.52 -13.23
CA ARG A 28 -15.94 -11.04 -13.58
C ARG A 28 -16.75 -10.06 -14.43
N MET A 29 -16.69 -8.76 -14.14
CA MET A 29 -17.36 -7.75 -14.96
C MET A 29 -16.86 -7.73 -16.41
N LEU A 30 -15.58 -8.00 -16.64
CA LEU A 30 -15.03 -8.15 -18.00
C LEU A 30 -15.54 -9.43 -18.68
N GLU A 31 -15.57 -10.55 -17.95
CA GLU A 31 -16.10 -11.83 -18.45
C GLU A 31 -17.61 -11.76 -18.77
N GLU A 32 -18.35 -10.92 -18.04
CA GLU A 32 -19.78 -10.65 -18.24
C GLU A 32 -20.06 -9.49 -19.23
N GLU A 33 -19.04 -9.01 -19.95
CA GLU A 33 -19.15 -7.92 -20.94
C GLU A 33 -19.88 -6.67 -20.42
N LYS A 34 -19.63 -6.28 -19.16
CA LYS A 34 -20.23 -5.08 -18.57
C LYS A 34 -19.74 -3.80 -19.23
N GLU A 35 -20.56 -2.76 -19.13
CA GLU A 35 -20.26 -1.39 -19.53
C GLU A 35 -18.86 -0.92 -19.08
N CYS A 36 -18.06 -0.44 -20.03
CA CYS A 36 -16.70 0.05 -19.79
C CYS A 36 -16.64 1.13 -18.69
N SER A 37 -17.65 2.01 -18.64
CA SER A 37 -17.75 3.07 -17.64
C SER A 37 -17.82 2.51 -16.20
N GLN A 38 -18.57 1.43 -15.99
CA GLN A 38 -18.70 0.77 -14.69
C GLN A 38 -17.39 0.09 -14.28
N ILE A 39 -16.71 -0.54 -15.23
CA ILE A 39 -15.41 -1.18 -15.01
C ILE A 39 -14.36 -0.12 -14.59
N LEU A 40 -14.31 1.02 -15.28
CA LEU A 40 -13.39 2.11 -14.95
C LEU A 40 -13.64 2.68 -13.55
N ILE A 41 -14.90 2.78 -13.11
CA ILE A 41 -15.25 3.20 -11.74
C ILE A 41 -14.71 2.21 -10.71
N GLN A 42 -14.85 0.90 -10.94
CA GLN A 42 -14.33 -0.11 -10.01
C GLN A 42 -12.79 -0.12 -9.98
N ILE A 43 -12.14 0.04 -11.12
CA ILE A 43 -10.67 0.20 -11.19
C ILE A 43 -10.22 1.43 -10.38
N ALA A 44 -10.92 2.56 -10.49
CA ALA A 44 -10.62 3.75 -9.71
C ALA A 44 -10.78 3.51 -8.20
N ALA A 45 -11.79 2.74 -7.78
CA ALA A 45 -11.99 2.35 -6.40
C ALA A 45 -10.83 1.48 -5.88
N VAL A 46 -10.37 0.50 -6.66
CA VAL A 46 -9.20 -0.34 -6.33
C VAL A 46 -7.93 0.50 -6.21
N LYS A 47 -7.68 1.42 -7.17
CA LYS A 47 -6.54 2.34 -7.13
C LYS A 47 -6.55 3.19 -5.85
N SER A 48 -7.70 3.75 -5.49
CA SER A 48 -7.87 4.52 -4.24
C SER A 48 -7.61 3.67 -3.00
N ALA A 49 -8.11 2.44 -2.96
CA ALA A 49 -7.87 1.52 -1.86
C ALA A 49 -6.38 1.15 -1.71
N LEU A 50 -5.68 0.89 -2.82
CA LEU A 50 -4.23 0.64 -2.84
C LEU A 50 -3.44 1.85 -2.30
N ASN A 51 -3.77 3.05 -2.76
CA ASN A 51 -3.15 4.29 -2.26
C ASN A 51 -3.33 4.44 -0.74
N ASN A 52 -4.50 4.10 -0.22
CA ASN A 52 -4.77 4.16 1.23
C ASN A 52 -4.00 3.09 2.03
N VAL A 53 -3.74 1.92 1.45
CA VAL A 53 -2.87 0.91 2.07
C VAL A 53 -1.42 1.38 2.05
N GLY A 54 -0.94 1.88 0.91
CA GLY A 54 0.43 2.38 0.78
C GLY A 54 0.72 3.53 1.74
N LYS A 55 -0.20 4.49 1.91
CA LYS A 55 -0.10 5.55 2.92
C LYS A 55 0.06 5.03 4.35
N LEU A 56 -0.66 3.96 4.69
CA LEU A 56 -0.59 3.35 6.02
C LEU A 56 0.77 2.68 6.23
N ILE A 57 1.26 1.93 5.25
CA ILE A 57 2.59 1.30 5.29
C ILE A 57 3.68 2.36 5.37
N LEU A 58 3.60 3.42 4.57
CA LEU A 58 4.56 4.53 4.58
C LEU A 58 4.60 5.22 5.95
N LYS A 59 3.44 5.48 6.56
CA LYS A 59 3.38 6.06 7.91
C LYS A 59 4.02 5.15 8.95
N ASP A 60 3.76 3.83 8.88
CA ASP A 60 4.40 2.86 9.77
C ASP A 60 5.93 2.83 9.55
N HIS A 61 6.38 2.93 8.29
CA HIS A 61 7.79 2.96 7.93
C HIS A 61 8.51 4.22 8.44
N ILE A 62 7.92 5.41 8.24
CA ILE A 62 8.46 6.68 8.76
C ILE A 62 8.67 6.60 10.28
N ASN A 63 7.64 6.15 11.01
CA ASN A 63 7.71 6.07 12.47
C ASN A 63 8.82 5.13 12.95
N HIS A 64 9.03 4.00 12.26
CA HIS A 64 10.08 3.05 12.63
C HIS A 64 11.47 3.51 12.19
N CYS A 65 11.62 4.02 10.96
CA CYS A 65 12.92 4.47 10.46
C CYS A 65 13.49 5.63 11.26
N ILE A 66 12.66 6.58 11.69
CA ILE A 66 13.13 7.69 12.54
C ILE A 66 13.62 7.18 13.90
N VAL A 67 12.90 6.23 14.50
CA VAL A 67 13.30 5.63 15.79
C VAL A 67 14.58 4.81 15.63
N GLU A 68 14.65 3.95 14.61
CA GLU A 68 15.83 3.12 14.34
C GLU A 68 17.07 3.96 13.98
N ALA A 69 16.92 5.08 13.25
CA ALA A 69 18.02 5.98 12.90
C ALA A 69 18.64 6.62 14.15
N VAL A 70 17.79 7.04 15.10
CA VAL A 70 18.24 7.66 16.35
C VAL A 70 18.86 6.63 17.29
N GLU A 71 18.26 5.44 17.40
CA GLU A 71 18.75 4.39 18.30
C GLU A 71 20.04 3.72 17.83
N ASN A 72 20.25 3.60 16.51
CA ASN A 72 21.36 2.85 15.94
C ASN A 72 22.44 3.72 15.27
N GLU A 73 22.32 5.06 15.32
CA GLU A 73 23.20 5.99 14.60
C GLU A 73 23.31 5.64 13.09
N ASP A 74 22.22 5.14 12.48
CA ASP A 74 22.20 4.78 11.04
C ASP A 74 21.92 6.03 10.19
N ASP A 75 22.98 6.69 9.77
CA ASP A 75 22.93 7.84 8.86
C ASP A 75 22.22 7.54 7.52
N ASN A 76 22.12 6.27 7.11
CA ASN A 76 21.50 5.88 5.83
C ASN A 76 19.99 5.63 5.95
N ALA A 77 19.41 5.64 7.16
CA ALA A 77 18.00 5.35 7.36
C ALA A 77 17.08 6.39 6.68
N LEU A 78 17.49 7.67 6.68
CA LEU A 78 16.77 8.74 5.98
C LEU A 78 16.85 8.61 4.46
N GLU A 79 18.00 8.23 3.91
CA GLU A 79 18.18 8.05 2.47
C GLU A 79 17.32 6.89 1.93
N LYS A 80 17.24 5.78 2.68
CA LYS A 80 16.31 4.67 2.38
C LYS A 80 14.84 5.10 2.42
N LEU A 81 14.49 6.00 3.34
CA LEU A 81 13.14 6.53 3.46
C LEU A 81 12.79 7.42 2.27
N ASP A 82 13.70 8.31 1.86
CA ASP A 82 13.52 9.17 0.68
C ASP A 82 13.32 8.34 -0.60
N GLU A 83 14.11 7.29 -0.81
CA GLU A 83 13.91 6.37 -1.92
C GLU A 83 12.53 5.71 -1.92
N ALA A 84 12.02 5.33 -0.74
CA ALA A 84 10.72 4.70 -0.60
C ALA A 84 9.57 5.68 -0.90
N ILE A 85 9.73 6.94 -0.48
CA ILE A 85 8.78 8.03 -0.76
C ILE A 85 8.73 8.33 -2.26
N ASP A 86 9.87 8.48 -2.91
CA ASP A 86 9.95 8.77 -4.35
C ASP A 86 9.28 7.70 -5.21
N LYS A 87 9.45 6.42 -4.84
CA LYS A 87 8.79 5.30 -5.53
C LYS A 87 7.29 5.25 -5.29
N PHE A 88 6.81 5.76 -4.14
CA PHE A 88 5.39 5.74 -3.79
C PHE A 88 4.60 6.92 -4.39
N ILE A 89 5.25 8.06 -4.59
CA ILE A 89 4.62 9.28 -5.14
C ILE A 89 4.54 9.24 -6.68
N LYS A 90 5.46 8.52 -7.35
CA LYS A 90 5.42 8.29 -8.81
C LYS A 90 4.20 7.49 -9.23
#